data_AF-A0A382XFN5-F1
#
_entry.id   AF-A0A382XFN5-F1
#
_cell.length_a   1.000
_cell.length_b   1.000
_cell.length_c   1.000
_cell.angle_alpha   90.00
_cell.angle_beta   90.00
_cell.angle_gamma   90.00
#
_symmetry.space_group_name_H-M   'P 1'
#
loop_
_entity.id
_entity.type
_entity.pdbx_description
1 polymer ?
#
loop_
_entity_poly.entity_id
_entity_poly.type
_entity_poly.pdbx_seq_one_letter_code
_entity_poly.pdbx_strand_id
1 'polypeptide(L)' 'MTLIIRFFLLAILLAGCNQGYIKSLQYPNTKQDKGVIDTYFTTTVSDPYRWLEDDNSSETTAWVEAQNKI' A
#
# COMPACT_ATOMS: atom_id res chain seq x y z
N MET A 1 -0.54 32.46 42.72
CA MET A 1 -1.07 31.07 42.76
C MET A 1 -1.84 30.72 41.49
N THR A 2 -2.82 31.53 41.07
CA THR A 2 -3.60 31.34 39.82
C THR A 2 -2.78 31.42 38.52
N LEU A 3 -1.70 32.21 38.49
CA LEU A 3 -0.83 32.34 37.31
C LEU A 3 -0.01 31.07 37.03
N ILE A 4 0.48 30.40 38.09
CA ILE A 4 1.23 29.13 37.99
C ILE A 4 0.30 28.00 37.52
N ILE A 5 -0.95 27.97 38.03
CA ILE A 5 -1.97 27.00 37.62
C ILE A 5 -2.33 27.14 36.14
N ARG A 6 -2.42 28.38 35.62
CA ARG A 6 -2.67 28.64 34.18
C ARG A 6 -1.53 28.20 33.29
N PHE A 7 -0.28 28.42 33.72
CA PHE A 7 0.90 27.92 33.00
C PHE A 7 0.95 26.38 32.98
N PHE A 8 0.58 25.74 34.09
CA PHE A 8 0.51 24.28 34.18
C PHE A 8 -0.62 23.68 33.31
N LEU A 9 -1.79 24.33 33.27
CA LEU A 9 -2.92 23.94 32.41
C LEU A 9 -2.60 24.06 30.91
N LEU A 10 -1.85 25.09 30.50
CA LEU A 10 -1.44 25.28 29.11
C LEU A 10 -0.42 24.22 28.65
N ALA A 11 0.47 23.78 29.54
CA ALA A 11 1.45 22.73 29.25
C ALA A 11 0.81 21.34 29.05
N ILE A 12 -0.26 21.03 29.80
CA ILE A 12 -1.00 19.76 29.67
C ILE A 12 -1.77 19.68 28.33
N LEU A 13 -2.30 20.82 27.84
CA LEU A 13 -2.99 20.91 26.55
C LEU A 13 -2.06 20.67 25.33
N LEU A 14 -0.76 20.98 25.46
CA LEU A 14 0.24 20.78 24.40
C LEU A 14 0.83 19.37 24.36
N ALA A 15 0.66 18.56 25.41
CA ALA A 15 1.20 17.20 25.50
C ALA A 15 0.27 16.13 24.88
N GLY A 16 -0.91 16.50 24.39
CA GLY A 16 -1.96 15.57 23.95
C GLY A 16 -1.87 15.07 22.51
N CYS A 17 -0.96 15.58 21.67
CA CYS A 17 -0.86 15.16 20.28
C CYS A 17 0.10 13.97 20.11
N ASN A 18 -0.38 12.74 20.34
CA ASN A 18 0.23 11.55 19.74
C ASN A 18 -0.41 11.30 18.37
N GLN A 19 0.08 12.01 17.34
CA GLN A 19 -0.25 11.66 15.96
C GLN A 19 0.45 10.33 15.66
N GLY A 20 -0.25 9.21 15.82
CA GLY A 20 0.24 7.91 15.38
C GLY A 20 0.57 8.01 13.89
N TYR A 21 1.86 7.97 13.57
CA TYR A 21 2.31 7.98 12.19
C TYR A 21 1.92 6.64 11.56
N ILE A 22 0.91 6.64 10.69
CA ILE A 22 0.64 5.51 9.81
C ILE A 22 1.78 5.46 8.80
N LYS A 23 2.66 4.47 8.91
CA LYS A 23 3.66 4.19 7.89
C LYS A 23 2.93 3.83 6.59
N SER A 24 3.15 4.61 5.54
CA SER A 24 2.63 4.28 4.21
C SER A 24 3.22 2.95 3.75
N LEU A 25 2.35 2.00 3.43
CA LEU A 25 2.72 0.74 2.78
C LEU A 25 3.22 1.04 1.36
N GLN A 26 4.40 0.50 1.03
CA GLN A 26 5.03 0.65 -0.28
C GLN A 26 4.93 -0.67 -1.03
N TYR A 27 3.86 -0.86 -1.80
CA TYR A 27 3.64 -2.06 -2.62
C TYR A 27 4.71 -2.21 -3.71
N PRO A 28 5.13 -3.44 -4.07
CA PRO A 28 6.11 -3.60 -5.13
C PRO A 28 5.46 -3.24 -6.47
N ASN A 29 6.28 -2.81 -7.42
CA ASN A 29 5.79 -2.62 -8.78
C ASN A 29 5.33 -3.97 -9.36
N THR A 30 4.12 -4.00 -9.93
CA THR A 30 3.57 -5.18 -10.60
C THR A 30 3.41 -4.85 -12.08
N LYS A 31 4.09 -5.61 -12.94
CA LYS A 31 4.02 -5.45 -14.38
C LYS A 31 2.59 -5.65 -14.89
N GLN A 32 2.19 -4.80 -15.82
CA GLN A 32 0.95 -4.92 -16.58
C GLN A 32 1.28 -5.17 -18.04
N ASP A 33 0.85 -6.30 -18.59
CA ASP A 33 0.90 -6.56 -20.02
C ASP A 33 -0.35 -6.03 -20.71
N LYS A 34 -0.22 -4.90 -21.42
CA LYS A 34 -1.36 -4.28 -22.12
C LYS A 34 -1.80 -5.06 -23.37
N GLY A 35 -1.05 -6.07 -23.79
CA GLY A 35 -1.33 -6.87 -24.99
C GLY A 35 -2.26 -8.05 -24.75
N VAL A 36 -2.45 -8.49 -23.50
CA VAL A 36 -3.31 -9.65 -23.20
C VAL A 36 -4.76 -9.18 -23.06
N ILE A 37 -5.54 -9.41 -24.11
CA ILE A 37 -6.95 -9.04 -24.21
C ILE A 37 -7.70 -10.21 -24.80
N ASP A 38 -8.69 -10.71 -24.05
CA ASP A 38 -9.61 -11.76 -24.50
C ASP A 38 -10.93 -11.14 -24.97
N THR A 39 -11.65 -11.83 -25.86
CA THR A 39 -12.98 -11.42 -26.31
C THR A 39 -14.00 -12.52 -26.02
N TYR A 40 -14.97 -12.22 -25.17
CA TYR A 40 -16.08 -13.09 -24.83
C TYR A 40 -17.35 -12.57 -25.50
N PHE A 41 -17.83 -13.30 -26.51
CA PHE A 41 -18.92 -12.86 -27.39
C PHE A 41 -18.59 -11.52 -28.06
N THR A 42 -19.19 -10.42 -27.59
CA THR A 42 -18.96 -9.06 -28.09
C THR A 42 -18.22 -8.17 -27.09
N THR A 43 -17.78 -8.74 -25.96
CA THR A 43 -17.14 -7.99 -24.87
C THR A 43 -15.65 -8.28 -24.84
N THR A 44 -14.83 -7.23 -24.90
CA THR A 44 -13.39 -7.31 -24.71
C THR A 44 -13.03 -7.20 -23.23
N VAL A 45 -12.10 -8.04 -22.76
CA VAL A 45 -11.65 -8.10 -21.36
C VAL A 45 -10.13 -8.10 -21.35
N SER A 46 -9.53 -7.10 -20.72
CA SER A 46 -8.08 -7.01 -20.54
C SER A 46 -7.65 -7.85 -19.35
N ASP A 47 -6.63 -8.69 -19.53
CA ASP A 47 -6.00 -9.44 -18.45
C ASP A 47 -4.51 -9.07 -18.31
N PRO A 48 -4.20 -7.90 -17.74
CA PRO A 48 -2.84 -7.39 -17.70
C PRO A 48 -1.91 -8.19 -16.79
N TYR A 49 -2.44 -9.14 -16.02
CA TYR A 49 -1.70 -9.93 -15.04
C TYR A 49 -1.63 -11.42 -15.39
N ARG A 50 -2.02 -11.82 -16.61
CA ARG A 50 -1.95 -13.20 -17.12
C ARG A 50 -0.61 -13.89 -16.86
N TRP A 51 0.49 -13.12 -16.85
CA TRP A 51 1.84 -13.65 -16.58
C TRP A 51 2.00 -14.26 -15.17
N LEU A 52 1.16 -13.86 -14.19
CA LEU A 52 1.14 -14.45 -12.85
C LEU A 52 0.53 -15.87 -12.82
N GLU A 53 -0.14 -16.30 -13.89
CA GLU A 53 -0.68 -17.67 -13.97
C GLU A 53 0.39 -18.73 -14.19
N ASP A 54 1.58 -18.36 -14.67
CA ASP A 54 2.75 -19.24 -14.70
C ASP A 54 3.45 -19.22 -13.34
N ASP A 55 3.09 -20.19 -12.50
CA ASP A 55 3.60 -20.38 -11.14
C ASP A 55 5.06 -20.83 -11.08
N ASN A 56 5.60 -21.35 -12.18
CA ASN A 56 6.99 -21.79 -12.30
C ASN A 56 7.91 -20.73 -12.91
N SER A 57 7.37 -19.58 -13.34
CA SER A 57 8.18 -18.53 -13.94
C SER A 57 9.06 -17.82 -12.90
N SER A 58 10.24 -17.39 -13.34
CA SER A 58 11.12 -16.55 -12.53
C SER A 58 10.50 -15.18 -12.23
N GLU A 59 9.61 -14.68 -13.10
CA GLU A 59 8.93 -13.40 -12.92
C GLU A 59 7.90 -13.48 -11.78
N THR A 60 7.06 -14.52 -11.76
CA THR A 60 6.10 -14.78 -10.67
C THR A 60 6.82 -15.02 -9.35
N THR A 61 7.90 -15.81 -9.36
CA THR A 61 8.72 -16.05 -8.16
C THR A 61 9.26 -14.73 -7.59
N ALA A 62 9.87 -13.89 -8.42
CA ALA A 62 10.42 -12.60 -8.00
C ALA A 62 9.33 -11.64 -7.46
N TRP A 63 8.14 -11.66 -8.06
CA TRP A 63 7.01 -10.86 -7.60
C TRP A 63 6.49 -11.32 -6.24
N VAL A 64 6.34 -12.63 -6.02
CA VAL A 64 5.93 -13.19 -4.72
C VAL A 64 6.94 -12.83 -3.63
N GLU A 65 8.24 -12.95 -3.90
CA GLU A 65 9.27 -12.54 -2.96
C GLU A 65 9.21 -11.04 -2.62
N ALA A 66 8.86 -10.18 -3.57
CA ALA A 66 8.70 -8.76 -3.34
C ALA A 66 7.45 -8.44 -2.50
N GLN A 67 6.34 -9.13 -2.74
CA GLN A 67 5.11 -9.01 -1.95
C GLN A 67 5.32 -9.45 -0.50
N ASN A 68 6.02 -10.57 -0.29
CA ASN A 68 6.29 -11.12 1.05
C ASN A 68 7.18 -10.24 1.94
N LYS A 69 7.83 -9.20 1.39
CA LYS A 69 8.70 -8.26 2.14
C LYS A 69 7.95 -7.10 2.79
N ILE A 70 6.64 -7.00 2.57
CA ILE A 70 5.78 -5.90 3.02
C ILE A 70 4.92 -6.36 4.19
#